data_AF-A0A226HX55-F1
#
_entry.id   AF-A0A226HX55-F1
#
_cell.length_a   1.000
_cell.length_b   1.000
_cell.length_c   1.000
_cell.angle_alpha   90.00
_cell.angle_beta   90.00
_cell.angle_gamma   90.00
#
_symmetry.space_group_name_H-M   'P 1'
#
loop_
_entity.id
_entity.type
_entity.pdbx_description
1 polymer ?
#
loop_
_entity_poly.entity_id
_entity_poly.type
_entity_poly.pdbx_seq_one_letter_code
_entity_poly.pdbx_strand_id
1 'polypeptide(L)'
;MKKSTFKLLACGLVLTTFALTTSCSSDDNKEEPSVLPPVTENRWITVAGALMQTNPGDGNGGTRVFSVSKEDAKNPNISINAFDNGEPVQSTRTARLQSSVDGSTLFNITYTGANGGEFMTYKVNGGKSFTQSGTTVNISQYAGTSPRWVKLFDGDKTGVAVNVTTPAVVTQADGKTYKYTRGSATVLSLDLQKFLISDYRQYEIALTTAEEALGHHIFRLDAPTLNKAGNKLIIGTWMRKTNPSTGLIESDFERLGSKSVVVDYPSLQNPKVITSTVGFGDTSGYRSFNSFVANDGNIYQATQRDTKKGSYILKINQSNEYDNSYVFSLDTALGVKGSYIDAWRYVGNGIAYAVYTYEGTNQGYVARIDLNAKTAKLVEGIAYDTALDFGQYQGFVVDGNEIYIAVTPVGKDGNIYIINAATGAVTKGAKLVNKAGNHYIGVF
;
A
#
# COMPACT_ATOMS: atom_id res chain seq x y z
N MET A 1 10.49 78.05 -6.35
CA MET A 1 11.33 76.85 -6.51
C MET A 1 10.44 75.62 -6.70
N LYS A 2 10.66 74.88 -7.80
CA LYS A 2 10.33 73.48 -8.13
C LYS A 2 9.12 72.84 -7.39
N LYS A 3 7.95 72.69 -8.02
CA LYS A 3 7.51 71.61 -8.94
C LYS A 3 7.94 70.19 -8.51
N SER A 4 6.95 69.33 -8.23
CA SER A 4 6.83 67.96 -8.77
C SER A 4 5.53 67.31 -8.21
N THR A 5 4.40 67.32 -8.95
CA THR A 5 3.93 66.36 -9.97
C THR A 5 3.51 64.99 -9.41
N PHE A 6 2.20 64.68 -9.38
CA PHE A 6 1.36 64.11 -10.45
C PHE A 6 1.36 62.58 -10.44
N LYS A 7 0.21 61.98 -10.14
CA LYS A 7 -0.22 60.71 -10.75
C LYS A 7 -1.73 60.79 -11.01
N LEU A 8 -2.06 60.84 -12.29
CA LEU A 8 -3.41 60.75 -12.84
C LEU A 8 -3.31 59.85 -14.08
N LEU A 9 -4.43 59.21 -14.40
CA LEU A 9 -4.77 58.34 -15.53
C LEU A 9 -4.62 56.84 -15.23
N ALA A 10 -5.67 56.04 -15.04
CA ALA A 10 -6.97 55.84 -15.71
C ALA A 10 -6.95 54.72 -16.77
N CYS A 11 -7.96 53.84 -16.62
CA CYS A 11 -8.62 53.00 -17.61
C CYS A 11 -7.90 51.76 -18.18
N GLY A 12 -8.55 50.61 -18.01
CA GLY A 12 -8.24 49.35 -18.68
C GLY A 12 -9.07 48.21 -18.09
N LEU A 13 -10.37 48.20 -18.40
CA LEU A 13 -11.30 47.11 -18.08
C LEU A 13 -11.31 46.11 -19.25
N VAL A 14 -11.62 44.84 -18.95
CA VAL A 14 -12.28 43.81 -19.80
C VAL A 14 -11.46 42.53 -20.15
N LEU A 15 -11.97 41.41 -19.62
CA LEU A 15 -11.99 39.99 -20.09
C LEU A 15 -10.68 39.17 -20.06
N THR A 16 -10.63 37.94 -19.53
CA THR A 16 -11.51 36.81 -19.87
C THR A 16 -11.53 35.73 -18.77
N THR A 17 -12.74 35.25 -18.51
CA THR A 17 -13.15 34.06 -17.76
C THR A 17 -12.77 32.75 -18.46
N PHE A 18 -12.22 31.77 -17.72
CA PHE A 18 -12.26 30.35 -18.09
C PHE A 18 -13.09 29.59 -17.04
N ALA A 19 -14.41 29.69 -17.19
CA ALA A 19 -15.36 28.71 -16.67
C ALA A 19 -15.89 27.94 -17.87
N LEU A 20 -15.29 26.79 -18.15
CA LEU A 20 -15.82 25.86 -19.14
C LEU A 20 -17.03 25.16 -18.52
N THR A 21 -18.21 25.78 -18.70
CA THR A 21 -19.49 25.07 -18.66
C THR A 21 -19.87 24.79 -20.11
N THR A 22 -19.62 23.56 -20.54
CA THR A 22 -20.06 23.09 -21.86
C THR A 22 -21.54 22.70 -21.78
N SER A 23 -22.36 23.57 -22.35
CA SER A 23 -23.47 23.29 -23.28
C SER A 23 -24.17 21.94 -23.16
N CYS A 24 -25.42 21.98 -22.71
CA CYS A 24 -26.44 20.97 -23.04
C CYS A 24 -26.72 21.01 -24.56
N SER A 25 -26.26 20.01 -25.30
CA SER A 25 -27.01 19.48 -26.43
C SER A 25 -27.68 18.20 -25.97
N SER A 26 -28.99 18.12 -26.15
CA SER A 26 -29.80 16.93 -25.86
C SER A 26 -29.40 15.77 -26.78
N ASP A 27 -28.51 14.91 -26.28
CA ASP A 27 -28.36 13.51 -26.67
C ASP A 27 -28.20 12.72 -25.36
N ASP A 28 -29.24 12.00 -24.97
CA ASP A 28 -29.29 11.17 -23.77
C ASP A 28 -28.40 9.92 -23.94
N ASN A 29 -27.09 10.09 -23.80
CA ASN A 29 -26.23 9.04 -23.28
C ASN A 29 -25.85 9.44 -21.86
N LYS A 30 -26.48 8.80 -20.87
CA LYS A 30 -26.05 8.88 -19.48
C LYS A 30 -24.60 8.38 -19.41
N GLU A 31 -23.63 9.29 -19.41
CA GLU A 31 -22.28 8.96 -19.01
C GLU A 31 -22.35 8.46 -17.56
N GLU A 32 -21.89 7.22 -17.35
CA GLU A 32 -21.65 6.67 -16.02
C GLU A 32 -20.76 7.66 -15.23
N PRO A 33 -21.13 8.06 -14.00
CA PRO A 33 -20.36 9.03 -13.24
C PRO A 33 -18.93 8.51 -12.99
N SER A 34 -17.95 9.09 -13.68
CA SER A 34 -16.53 8.73 -13.59
C SER A 34 -15.81 9.60 -12.55
N VAL A 35 -15.32 8.98 -11.46
CA VAL A 35 -14.45 9.65 -10.46
C VAL A 35 -13.27 8.74 -10.07
N LEU A 36 -12.92 7.78 -10.93
CA LEU A 36 -11.84 6.82 -10.68
C LEU A 36 -10.50 7.34 -11.24
N PRO A 37 -9.36 6.71 -10.94
CA PRO A 37 -8.08 7.07 -11.55
C PRO A 37 -8.18 7.17 -13.08
N PRO A 38 -7.44 8.08 -13.72
CA PRO A 38 -7.51 8.27 -15.17
C PRO A 38 -7.20 6.97 -15.91
N VAL A 39 -7.89 6.74 -17.04
CA VAL A 39 -7.58 5.63 -17.94
C VAL A 39 -6.27 5.92 -18.66
N THR A 40 -5.40 4.92 -18.73
CA THR A 40 -4.18 4.95 -19.54
C THR A 40 -4.33 3.98 -20.71
N GLU A 41 -4.47 4.53 -21.92
CA GLU A 41 -4.82 3.77 -23.14
C GLU A 41 -3.88 2.58 -23.38
N ASN A 42 -2.56 2.82 -23.34
CA ASN A 42 -1.52 1.83 -23.67
C ASN A 42 -0.83 1.26 -22.42
N ARG A 43 -1.54 1.17 -21.30
CA ARG A 43 -0.96 0.62 -20.07
C ARG A 43 -0.63 -0.86 -20.20
N TRP A 44 0.58 -1.22 -19.80
CA TRP A 44 0.97 -2.61 -19.60
C TRP A 44 0.33 -3.18 -18.32
N ILE A 45 -0.11 -4.44 -18.39
CA ILE A 45 -0.58 -5.22 -17.25
C ILE A 45 0.47 -6.27 -16.93
N THR A 46 1.24 -6.04 -15.87
CA THR A 46 2.31 -6.95 -15.46
C THR A 46 1.83 -7.86 -14.33
N VAL A 47 1.99 -9.17 -14.48
CA VAL A 47 1.81 -10.12 -13.38
C VAL A 47 3.15 -10.48 -12.78
N ALA A 48 3.20 -10.63 -11.45
CA ALA A 48 4.38 -11.13 -10.77
C ALA A 48 4.08 -12.45 -10.05
N GLY A 49 4.96 -13.43 -10.23
CA GLY A 49 4.92 -14.73 -9.56
C GLY A 49 6.07 -14.88 -8.58
N ALA A 50 5.78 -15.31 -7.35
CA ALA A 50 6.79 -15.69 -6.38
C ALA A 50 7.08 -17.19 -6.47
N LEU A 51 8.37 -17.52 -6.51
CA LEU A 51 8.85 -18.90 -6.60
C LEU A 51 8.89 -19.53 -5.20
N MET A 52 8.48 -20.79 -5.10
CA MET A 52 8.69 -21.62 -3.92
C MET A 52 10.19 -21.84 -3.70
N GLN A 53 10.63 -21.77 -2.44
CA GLN A 53 11.95 -22.25 -2.03
C GLN A 53 11.87 -23.64 -1.39
N THR A 54 11.10 -23.75 -0.30
CA THR A 54 11.03 -24.96 0.52
C THR A 54 9.59 -25.42 0.71
N ASN A 55 8.71 -24.50 1.09
CA ASN A 55 7.31 -24.81 1.37
C ASN A 55 6.41 -24.15 0.33
N PRO A 56 5.32 -24.82 -0.11
CA PRO A 56 4.33 -24.21 -0.98
C PRO A 56 3.87 -22.84 -0.46
N GLY A 57 3.89 -21.82 -1.32
CA GLY A 57 3.45 -20.46 -0.99
C GLY A 57 4.44 -19.61 -0.19
N ASP A 58 5.65 -20.10 0.13
CA ASP A 58 6.62 -19.32 0.90
C ASP A 58 7.13 -18.07 0.16
N GLY A 59 7.17 -18.14 -1.17
CA GLY A 59 7.64 -17.09 -2.07
C GLY A 59 9.14 -16.76 -1.94
N ASN A 60 9.94 -17.59 -1.25
CA ASN A 60 11.33 -17.25 -0.95
C ASN A 60 12.32 -17.62 -2.06
N GLY A 61 11.87 -18.25 -3.15
CA GLY A 61 12.71 -18.66 -4.28
C GLY A 61 13.00 -17.55 -5.30
N GLY A 62 12.54 -16.32 -5.06
CA GLY A 62 12.68 -15.18 -5.98
C GLY A 62 11.36 -14.80 -6.65
N THR A 63 11.43 -13.94 -7.67
CA THR A 63 10.23 -13.42 -8.36
C THR A 63 10.46 -13.35 -9.86
N ARG A 64 9.44 -13.77 -10.64
CA ARG A 64 9.41 -13.60 -12.09
C ARG A 64 8.24 -12.71 -12.50
N VAL A 65 8.44 -11.89 -13.54
CA VAL A 65 7.44 -10.96 -14.06
C VAL A 65 7.15 -11.23 -15.54
N PHE A 66 5.91 -10.98 -15.96
CA PHE A 66 5.50 -11.06 -17.36
C PHE A 66 4.42 -10.02 -17.62
N SER A 67 4.52 -9.32 -18.74
CA SER A 67 3.62 -8.21 -19.08
C SER A 67 2.81 -8.49 -20.35
N VAL A 68 1.55 -8.06 -20.34
CA VAL A 68 0.62 -8.18 -21.47
C VAL A 68 -0.15 -6.88 -21.69
N SER A 69 -0.75 -6.72 -22.87
CA SER A 69 -1.68 -5.63 -23.15
C SER A 69 -2.93 -5.75 -22.28
N LYS A 70 -3.72 -4.67 -22.17
CA LYS A 70 -5.04 -4.73 -21.50
C LYS A 70 -6.01 -5.67 -22.20
N GLU A 71 -5.97 -5.72 -23.53
CA GLU A 71 -6.80 -6.63 -24.33
C GLU A 71 -6.49 -8.09 -23.99
N ASP A 72 -5.20 -8.45 -23.98
CA ASP A 72 -4.76 -9.80 -23.64
C ASP A 72 -5.09 -10.14 -22.17
N ALA A 73 -4.88 -9.21 -21.24
CA ALA A 73 -5.21 -9.41 -19.83
C ALA A 73 -6.70 -9.73 -19.62
N LYS A 74 -7.57 -9.16 -20.46
CA LYS A 74 -9.02 -9.39 -20.44
C LYS A 74 -9.48 -10.61 -21.21
N ASN A 75 -8.62 -11.22 -22.03
CA ASN A 75 -9.00 -12.30 -22.90
C ASN A 75 -8.81 -13.66 -22.22
N PRO A 76 -9.88 -14.40 -21.88
CA PRO A 76 -9.77 -15.70 -21.20
C PRO A 76 -9.12 -16.80 -22.06
N ASN A 77 -8.94 -16.57 -23.36
CA ASN A 77 -8.24 -17.49 -24.26
C ASN A 77 -6.72 -17.32 -24.24
N ILE A 78 -6.21 -16.25 -23.63
CA ILE A 78 -4.77 -16.02 -23.44
C ILE A 78 -4.30 -16.75 -22.18
N SER A 79 -3.13 -17.39 -22.29
CA SER A 79 -2.45 -18.02 -21.16
C SER A 79 -1.10 -17.36 -20.90
N ILE A 80 -0.88 -16.94 -19.66
CA ILE A 80 0.34 -16.29 -19.20
C ILE A 80 1.06 -17.26 -18.25
N ASN A 81 2.33 -17.54 -18.52
CA ASN A 81 3.18 -18.35 -17.65
C ASN A 81 4.42 -17.54 -17.26
N ALA A 82 4.32 -16.74 -16.19
CA ALA A 82 5.46 -15.98 -15.71
C ALA A 82 6.60 -16.88 -15.18
N PHE A 83 6.28 -18.11 -14.74
CA PHE A 83 7.26 -19.02 -14.14
C PHE A 83 8.22 -19.64 -15.15
N ASP A 84 7.77 -19.94 -16.36
CA ASP A 84 8.63 -20.43 -17.45
C ASP A 84 9.07 -19.30 -18.38
N ASN A 85 8.14 -18.41 -18.72
CA ASN A 85 8.33 -17.44 -19.79
C ASN A 85 8.59 -16.02 -19.30
N GLY A 86 8.55 -15.76 -17.99
CA GLY A 86 8.81 -14.44 -17.41
C GLY A 86 10.28 -14.09 -17.25
N GLU A 87 10.55 -12.86 -16.83
CA GLU A 87 11.88 -12.35 -16.53
C GLU A 87 12.11 -12.36 -15.01
N PRO A 88 13.24 -12.86 -14.48
CA PRO A 88 13.57 -12.70 -13.07
C PRO A 88 13.83 -11.23 -12.74
N VAL A 89 13.35 -10.77 -11.59
CA VAL A 89 13.72 -9.46 -11.03
C VAL A 89 14.73 -9.63 -9.90
N GLN A 90 15.57 -8.62 -9.68
CA GLN A 90 16.61 -8.67 -8.65
C GLN A 90 15.99 -8.74 -7.25
N SER A 91 16.10 -9.90 -6.60
CA SER A 91 15.75 -10.09 -5.19
C SER A 91 16.20 -11.48 -4.74
N THR A 92 16.60 -11.62 -3.47
CA THR A 92 16.96 -12.94 -2.88
C THR A 92 15.75 -13.74 -2.41
N ARG A 93 14.58 -13.10 -2.36
CA ARG A 93 13.27 -13.69 -2.05
C ARG A 93 12.18 -12.95 -2.81
N THR A 94 10.92 -13.04 -2.41
CA THR A 94 9.84 -12.26 -3.04
C THR A 94 10.21 -10.77 -3.15
N ALA A 95 10.24 -10.24 -4.38
CA ALA A 95 10.52 -8.84 -4.64
C ALA A 95 9.40 -7.94 -4.12
N ARG A 96 9.73 -6.67 -3.84
CA ARG A 96 8.80 -5.63 -3.40
C ARG A 96 8.52 -4.68 -4.56
N LEU A 97 7.72 -5.16 -5.51
CA LEU A 97 7.47 -4.48 -6.78
C LEU A 97 6.35 -3.46 -6.64
N GLN A 98 6.46 -2.39 -7.43
CA GLN A 98 5.40 -1.41 -7.66
C GLN A 98 5.46 -0.92 -9.10
N SER A 99 4.36 -0.48 -9.67
CA SER A 99 4.29 -0.01 -11.06
C SER A 99 4.11 1.50 -11.17
N SER A 100 4.54 2.09 -12.28
CA SER A 100 4.09 3.41 -12.69
C SER A 100 2.58 3.45 -13.01
N VAL A 101 2.01 4.64 -13.07
CA VAL A 101 0.60 4.91 -13.43
C VAL A 101 0.29 4.49 -14.88
N ASP A 102 1.29 4.44 -15.75
CA ASP A 102 1.15 3.93 -17.12
C ASP A 102 1.60 2.47 -17.29
N GLY A 103 2.11 1.82 -16.23
CA GLY A 103 2.63 0.46 -16.29
C GLY A 103 3.94 0.31 -17.09
N SER A 104 4.53 1.40 -17.61
CA SER A 104 5.75 1.35 -18.40
C SER A 104 7.02 1.14 -17.57
N THR A 105 6.93 1.27 -16.25
CA THR A 105 8.05 1.13 -15.32
C THR A 105 7.64 0.28 -14.11
N LEU A 106 8.45 -0.73 -13.78
CA LEU A 106 8.43 -1.36 -12.46
C LEU A 106 9.51 -0.73 -11.59
N PHE A 107 9.15 -0.43 -10.35
CA PHE A 107 10.05 0.01 -9.30
C PHE A 107 10.30 -1.15 -8.33
N ASN A 108 11.54 -1.32 -7.90
CA ASN A 108 11.93 -2.39 -6.98
C ASN A 108 12.91 -1.85 -5.94
N ILE A 109 12.75 -2.29 -4.69
CA ILE A 109 13.82 -2.27 -3.71
C ILE A 109 14.08 -3.71 -3.30
N THR A 110 15.32 -4.16 -3.49
CA THR A 110 15.75 -5.48 -3.08
C THR A 110 15.56 -5.67 -1.59
N TYR A 111 15.01 -6.82 -1.21
CA TYR A 111 14.77 -7.16 0.18
C TYR A 111 15.70 -8.30 0.57
N THR A 112 16.53 -8.09 1.61
CA THR A 112 17.57 -9.01 2.10
C THR A 112 18.69 -9.34 1.10
N GLY A 113 19.74 -10.01 1.55
CA GLY A 113 20.88 -10.42 0.73
C GLY A 113 21.95 -9.34 0.55
N ALA A 114 22.99 -9.66 -0.23
CA ALA A 114 24.15 -8.78 -0.45
C ALA A 114 23.78 -7.43 -1.04
N ASN A 115 22.74 -7.39 -1.88
CA ASN A 115 22.25 -6.16 -2.51
C ASN A 115 21.05 -5.55 -1.77
N GLY A 116 20.67 -6.05 -0.58
CA GLY A 116 19.45 -5.62 0.11
C GLY A 116 19.42 -4.11 0.39
N GLY A 117 18.29 -3.46 0.11
CA GLY A 117 18.15 -2.00 0.19
C GLY A 117 18.64 -1.26 -1.06
N GLU A 118 18.83 -1.96 -2.18
CA GLU A 118 19.14 -1.34 -3.47
C GLU A 118 17.84 -1.09 -4.25
N PHE A 119 17.61 0.18 -4.60
CA PHE A 119 16.53 0.62 -5.47
C PHE A 119 16.96 0.62 -6.93
N MET A 120 16.10 0.10 -7.80
CA MET A 120 16.20 0.21 -9.25
C MET A 120 14.84 0.22 -9.92
N THR A 121 14.83 0.45 -11.24
CA THR A 121 13.64 0.29 -12.06
C THR A 121 13.84 -0.70 -13.19
N TYR A 122 12.73 -1.15 -13.76
CA TYR A 122 12.69 -1.92 -15.00
C TYR A 122 11.75 -1.23 -15.98
N LYS A 123 12.25 -0.87 -17.16
CA LYS A 123 11.40 -0.48 -18.27
C LYS A 123 10.63 -1.70 -18.78
N VAL A 124 9.32 -1.60 -18.86
CA VAL A 124 8.40 -2.65 -19.31
C VAL A 124 8.14 -2.49 -20.81
N ASN A 125 8.54 -3.48 -21.60
CA ASN A 125 8.38 -3.46 -23.06
C ASN A 125 7.43 -4.57 -23.57
N GLY A 126 6.67 -5.20 -22.68
CA GLY A 126 5.76 -6.30 -23.00
C GLY A 126 6.43 -7.69 -22.98
N GLY A 127 5.62 -8.73 -22.80
CA GLY A 127 6.07 -10.11 -22.64
C GLY A 127 7.07 -10.26 -21.49
N LYS A 128 8.23 -10.84 -21.80
CA LYS A 128 9.37 -10.97 -20.87
C LYS A 128 10.41 -9.85 -20.99
N SER A 129 10.14 -8.81 -21.77
CA SER A 129 11.13 -7.78 -22.04
C SER A 129 11.12 -6.70 -20.96
N PHE A 130 12.01 -6.84 -19.98
CA PHE A 130 12.21 -5.89 -18.89
C PHE A 130 13.67 -5.40 -18.89
N THR A 131 13.88 -4.10 -19.08
CA THR A 131 15.23 -3.52 -19.09
C THR A 131 15.51 -2.83 -17.76
N GLN A 132 16.40 -3.40 -16.95
CA GLN A 132 16.81 -2.79 -15.68
C GLN A 132 17.50 -1.45 -15.91
N SER A 133 17.28 -0.48 -15.03
CA SER A 133 18.05 0.76 -14.99
C SER A 133 19.53 0.46 -14.73
N GLY A 134 20.42 1.07 -15.51
CA GLY A 134 21.86 1.01 -15.25
C GLY A 134 22.30 1.77 -13.99
N THR A 135 21.42 2.65 -13.48
CA THR A 135 21.60 3.38 -12.23
C THR A 135 20.81 2.72 -11.11
N THR A 136 21.44 2.57 -9.95
CA THR A 136 20.80 2.07 -8.72
C THR A 136 21.08 3.01 -7.55
N VAL A 137 20.24 2.95 -6.51
CA VAL A 137 20.39 3.75 -5.28
C VAL A 137 20.41 2.81 -4.09
N ASN A 138 21.50 2.82 -3.32
CA ASN A 138 21.59 2.00 -2.10
C ASN A 138 21.13 2.80 -0.87
N ILE A 139 20.04 2.35 -0.23
CA ILE A 139 19.48 2.94 0.99
C ILE A 139 19.83 2.15 2.25
N SER A 140 20.65 1.10 2.15
CA SER A 140 20.89 0.15 3.26
C SER A 140 21.56 0.79 4.47
N GLN A 141 22.38 1.83 4.26
CA GLN A 141 23.01 2.59 5.35
C GLN A 141 21.98 3.38 6.18
N TYR A 142 20.81 3.68 5.61
CA TYR A 142 19.77 4.47 6.26
C TYR A 142 18.61 3.60 6.76
N ALA A 143 18.12 2.69 5.91
CA ALA A 143 16.91 1.90 6.15
C ALA A 143 17.18 0.40 6.30
N GLY A 144 18.45 -0.02 6.39
CA GLY A 144 18.86 -1.42 6.49
C GLY A 144 18.68 -2.20 5.19
N THR A 145 19.02 -3.49 5.23
CA THR A 145 18.95 -4.38 4.05
C THR A 145 17.56 -4.94 3.77
N SER A 146 16.60 -4.65 4.66
CA SER A 146 15.22 -5.17 4.60
C SER A 146 14.19 -4.05 4.80
N PRO A 147 14.30 -2.93 4.07
CA PRO A 147 13.42 -1.78 4.28
C PRO A 147 11.97 -2.13 3.95
N ARG A 148 11.04 -1.43 4.59
CA ARG A 148 9.66 -1.33 4.12
C ARG A 148 9.57 -0.13 3.22
N TRP A 149 8.84 -0.23 2.11
CA TRP A 149 8.75 0.89 1.19
C TRP A 149 7.48 0.83 0.35
N VAL A 150 6.98 2.01 -0.03
CA VAL A 150 5.92 2.18 -1.03
C VAL A 150 6.22 3.42 -1.89
N LYS A 151 5.66 3.50 -3.09
CA LYS A 151 5.58 4.73 -3.89
C LYS A 151 4.39 5.55 -3.40
N LEU A 152 4.47 6.87 -3.49
CA LEU A 152 3.32 7.72 -3.21
C LEU A 152 2.40 7.78 -4.44
N PHE A 153 1.11 8.05 -4.22
CA PHE A 153 0.16 8.28 -5.30
C PHE A 153 0.23 9.75 -5.78
N ASP A 154 1.41 10.20 -6.19
CA ASP A 154 1.73 11.58 -6.55
C ASP A 154 2.19 11.77 -8.01
N GLY A 155 1.89 10.77 -8.85
CA GLY A 155 2.32 10.73 -10.25
C GLY A 155 3.72 10.17 -10.43
N ASP A 156 4.05 9.10 -9.70
CA ASP A 156 5.32 8.36 -9.78
C ASP A 156 6.56 9.23 -9.49
N LYS A 157 6.43 10.21 -8.60
CA LYS A 157 7.52 11.12 -8.27
C LYS A 157 8.32 10.61 -7.08
N THR A 158 7.63 10.08 -6.08
CA THR A 158 8.26 9.80 -4.79
C THR A 158 8.07 8.36 -4.34
N GLY A 159 9.18 7.77 -3.88
CA GLY A 159 9.18 6.56 -3.07
C GLY A 159 9.48 6.93 -1.62
N VAL A 160 8.88 6.22 -0.67
CA VAL A 160 9.21 6.39 0.75
C VAL A 160 9.58 5.04 1.34
N ALA A 161 10.78 4.96 1.89
CA ALA A 161 11.27 3.82 2.63
C ALA A 161 11.30 4.13 4.13
N VAL A 162 10.92 3.15 4.94
CA VAL A 162 10.88 3.24 6.39
C VAL A 162 11.51 2.00 7.03
N ASN A 163 12.09 2.20 8.20
CA ASN A 163 12.66 1.13 9.00
C ASN A 163 12.61 1.48 10.49
N VAL A 164 12.68 0.46 11.34
CA VAL A 164 12.97 0.62 12.78
C VAL A 164 14.07 -0.39 13.08
N THR A 165 15.19 0.05 13.67
CA THR A 165 16.23 -0.87 14.12
C THR A 165 15.67 -1.81 15.20
N THR A 166 16.31 -2.96 15.43
CA THR A 166 15.89 -3.87 16.51
C THR A 166 15.69 -3.11 17.82
N PRO A 167 14.46 -3.07 18.37
CA PRO A 167 14.22 -2.33 19.60
C PRO A 167 15.04 -2.90 20.77
N ALA A 168 15.68 -2.01 21.53
CA ALA A 168 16.50 -2.36 22.68
C ALA A 168 15.83 -1.91 23.98
N VAL A 169 16.00 -2.70 25.04
CA VAL A 169 15.59 -2.30 26.40
C VAL A 169 16.53 -1.23 26.91
N VAL A 170 15.94 -0.13 27.38
CA VAL A 170 16.64 0.95 28.08
C VAL A 170 16.22 0.93 29.53
N THR A 171 17.20 1.00 30.43
CA THR A 171 16.98 1.06 31.88
C THR A 171 17.14 2.48 32.40
N GLN A 172 16.74 2.70 33.64
CA GLN A 172 17.13 3.87 34.41
C GLN A 172 18.64 3.87 34.68
N ALA A 173 19.14 4.94 35.31
CA ALA A 173 20.55 5.10 35.66
C ALA A 173 21.09 4.01 36.61
N ASP A 174 20.20 3.28 37.30
CA ASP A 174 20.55 2.15 38.16
C ASP A 174 20.95 0.88 37.39
N GLY A 175 20.79 0.86 36.07
CA GLY A 175 21.09 -0.26 35.20
C GLY A 175 20.17 -1.47 35.35
N LYS A 176 19.08 -1.35 36.15
CA LYS A 176 18.22 -2.48 36.53
C LYS A 176 16.73 -2.19 36.29
N THR A 177 16.29 -0.98 36.62
CA THR A 177 14.88 -0.63 36.51
C THR A 177 14.55 -0.34 35.04
N TYR A 178 13.57 -1.06 34.51
CA TYR A 178 13.07 -0.85 33.16
C TYR A 178 12.60 0.60 32.96
N LYS A 179 12.95 1.21 31.82
CA LYS A 179 12.52 2.56 31.45
C LYS A 179 11.61 2.53 30.22
N TYR A 180 12.09 1.97 29.12
CA TYR A 180 11.32 1.77 27.88
C TYR A 180 12.03 0.78 26.95
N THR A 181 11.40 0.44 25.83
CA THR A 181 12.01 -0.32 24.73
C THR A 181 11.82 0.49 23.45
N ARG A 182 12.89 0.79 22.72
CA ARG A 182 12.80 1.56 21.46
C ARG A 182 13.85 1.14 20.45
N GLY A 183 13.53 1.33 19.18
CA GLY A 183 14.47 1.31 18.07
C GLY A 183 14.57 2.70 17.44
N SER A 184 15.66 2.94 16.71
CA SER A 184 15.80 4.13 15.88
C SER A 184 14.95 3.96 14.62
N ALA A 185 14.01 4.88 14.40
CA ALA A 185 13.17 4.91 13.22
C ALA A 185 13.83 5.71 12.11
N THR A 186 13.79 5.20 10.88
CA THR A 186 14.19 5.91 9.67
C THR A 186 12.95 6.20 8.83
N VAL A 187 12.83 7.44 8.34
CA VAL A 187 11.95 7.81 7.22
C VAL A 187 12.83 8.39 6.12
N LEU A 188 12.79 7.81 4.93
CA LEU A 188 13.62 8.17 3.79
C LEU A 188 12.76 8.37 2.55
N SER A 189 12.98 9.47 1.85
CA SER A 189 12.33 9.80 0.58
C SER A 189 13.28 9.57 -0.59
N LEU A 190 12.74 9.00 -1.67
CA LEU A 190 13.40 8.74 -2.94
C LEU A 190 12.75 9.62 -4.01
N ASP A 191 13.57 10.24 -4.87
CA ASP A 191 13.12 10.81 -6.13
C ASP A 191 13.16 9.69 -7.19
N LEU A 192 11.98 9.20 -7.57
CA LEU A 192 11.85 8.07 -8.51
C LEU A 192 12.22 8.44 -9.95
N GLN A 193 12.20 9.73 -10.28
CA GLN A 193 12.51 10.22 -11.62
C GLN A 193 14.01 10.47 -11.80
N LYS A 194 14.70 10.90 -10.73
CA LYS A 194 16.14 11.16 -10.74
C LYS A 194 17.00 10.02 -10.21
N PHE A 195 16.39 8.98 -9.66
CA PHE A 195 17.11 7.84 -9.08
C PHE A 195 18.06 8.30 -7.97
N LEU A 196 17.54 8.97 -6.94
CA LEU A 196 18.34 9.42 -5.79
C LEU A 196 17.56 9.45 -4.48
N ILE A 197 18.30 9.49 -3.36
CA ILE A 197 17.76 9.79 -2.03
C ILE A 197 17.55 11.29 -1.95
N SER A 198 16.30 11.73 -1.79
CA SER A 198 15.96 13.16 -1.75
C SER A 198 16.10 13.74 -0.35
N ASP A 199 15.73 12.99 0.69
CA ASP A 199 15.92 13.37 2.10
C ASP A 199 15.75 12.14 3.02
N TYR A 200 16.26 12.20 4.24
CA TYR A 200 15.99 11.22 5.30
C TYR A 200 16.05 11.82 6.70
N ARG A 201 15.35 11.20 7.66
CA ARG A 201 15.48 11.50 9.09
C ARG A 201 15.58 10.22 9.89
N GLN A 202 16.31 10.31 10.99
CA GLN A 202 16.41 9.27 12.01
C GLN A 202 16.10 9.86 13.38
N TYR A 203 15.24 9.17 14.13
CA TYR A 203 14.86 9.55 15.48
C TYR A 203 14.21 8.38 16.21
N GLU A 204 14.16 8.47 17.54
CA GLU A 204 13.27 7.60 18.31
C GLU A 204 11.86 8.19 18.33
N ILE A 205 10.86 7.31 18.25
CA ILE A 205 9.45 7.68 18.33
C ILE A 205 8.92 7.14 19.66
N ALA A 206 8.63 8.06 20.58
CA ALA A 206 8.09 7.72 21.88
C ALA A 206 6.58 7.39 21.80
N LEU A 207 6.14 6.42 22.60
CA LEU A 207 4.73 6.32 22.98
C LEU A 207 4.46 7.21 24.20
N THR A 208 3.25 7.15 24.76
CA THR A 208 3.00 7.81 26.06
C THR A 208 3.81 7.14 27.17
N THR A 209 4.17 7.89 28.20
CA THR A 209 4.94 7.35 29.35
C THR A 209 4.26 6.15 30.00
N ALA A 210 2.92 6.15 30.07
CA ALA A 210 2.16 5.03 30.64
C ALA A 210 2.25 3.76 29.77
N GLU A 211 2.14 3.90 28.45
CA GLU A 211 2.27 2.77 27.52
C GLU A 211 3.70 2.21 27.52
N GLU A 212 4.71 3.08 27.56
CA GLU A 212 6.11 2.65 27.61
C GLU A 212 6.45 1.96 28.91
N ALA A 213 5.95 2.44 30.06
CA ALA A 213 6.17 1.80 31.36
C ALA A 213 5.61 0.37 31.42
N LEU A 214 4.56 0.08 30.65
CA LEU A 214 3.99 -1.26 30.47
C LEU A 214 4.74 -2.10 29.43
N GLY A 215 5.73 -1.52 28.76
CA GLY A 215 6.60 -2.21 27.81
C GLY A 215 6.17 -2.15 26.35
N HIS A 216 5.11 -1.40 26.02
CA HIS A 216 4.66 -1.25 24.65
C HIS A 216 5.65 -0.40 23.85
N HIS A 217 5.88 -0.80 22.60
CA HIS A 217 6.80 -0.11 21.71
C HIS A 217 6.45 -0.34 20.24
N ILE A 218 6.87 0.61 19.40
CA ILE A 218 6.80 0.47 17.94
C ILE A 218 7.93 -0.46 17.52
N PHE A 219 7.55 -1.57 16.88
CA PHE A 219 8.50 -2.54 16.35
C PHE A 219 8.79 -2.30 14.86
N ARG A 220 7.82 -1.84 14.08
CA ARG A 220 8.03 -1.48 12.67
C ARG A 220 7.20 -0.28 12.25
N LEU A 221 7.72 0.42 11.26
CA LEU A 221 6.99 1.36 10.41
C LEU A 221 6.68 0.70 9.07
N ASP A 222 5.58 1.07 8.43
CA ASP A 222 5.18 0.52 7.13
C ASP A 222 4.23 1.44 6.36
N ALA A 223 4.08 1.17 5.06
CA ALA A 223 3.06 1.73 4.16
C ALA A 223 2.76 3.25 4.32
N PRO A 224 3.75 4.14 4.24
CA PRO A 224 3.54 5.59 4.31
C PRO A 224 2.55 6.10 3.25
N THR A 225 1.75 7.10 3.61
CA THR A 225 0.74 7.74 2.75
C THR A 225 0.83 9.25 2.87
N LEU A 226 0.94 9.95 1.75
CA LEU A 226 0.93 11.41 1.70
C LEU A 226 -0.51 11.91 1.81
N ASN A 227 -0.77 12.86 2.70
CA ASN A 227 -2.09 13.47 2.82
C ASN A 227 -2.47 14.32 1.60
N LYS A 228 -3.75 14.67 1.48
CA LYS A 228 -4.27 15.45 0.33
C LYS A 228 -3.58 16.81 0.18
N ALA A 229 -3.21 17.44 1.29
CA ALA A 229 -2.51 18.73 1.31
C ALA A 229 -1.03 18.64 0.89
N GLY A 230 -0.47 17.43 0.76
CA GLY A 230 0.90 17.21 0.34
C GLY A 230 1.95 17.66 1.37
N ASN A 231 1.58 17.78 2.64
CA ASN A 231 2.43 18.36 3.69
C ASN A 231 2.63 17.45 4.91
N LYS A 232 1.98 16.28 4.95
CA LYS A 232 2.17 15.27 6.00
C LYS A 232 2.24 13.87 5.41
N LEU A 233 3.15 13.06 5.94
CA LEU A 233 3.14 11.61 5.72
C LEU A 233 2.55 10.91 6.94
N ILE A 234 1.62 9.99 6.67
CA ILE A 234 1.01 9.10 7.65
C ILE A 234 1.63 7.73 7.48
N ILE A 235 2.22 7.18 8.54
CA ILE A 235 3.03 5.95 8.50
C ILE A 235 2.38 4.94 9.43
N GLY A 236 2.07 3.75 8.91
CA GLY A 236 1.50 2.66 9.70
C GLY A 236 2.52 2.08 10.68
N THR A 237 2.03 1.48 11.77
CA THR A 237 2.88 0.87 12.80
C THR A 237 2.54 -0.59 13.04
N TRP A 238 3.54 -1.37 13.46
CA TRP A 238 3.36 -2.66 14.10
C TRP A 238 3.88 -2.56 15.54
N MET A 239 3.00 -2.81 16.50
CA MET A 239 3.29 -2.76 17.92
C MET A 239 3.81 -4.10 18.46
N ARG A 240 4.67 -4.04 19.47
CA ARG A 240 5.08 -5.17 20.32
C ARG A 240 5.07 -4.75 21.79
N LYS A 241 5.22 -5.74 22.67
CA LYS A 241 5.38 -5.53 24.11
C LYS A 241 6.60 -6.28 24.61
N THR A 242 7.41 -5.60 25.41
CA THR A 242 8.49 -6.19 26.20
C THR A 242 8.01 -6.31 27.63
N ASN A 243 8.19 -7.46 28.28
CA ASN A 243 7.91 -7.60 29.69
C ASN A 243 8.90 -6.75 30.52
N PRO A 244 8.44 -5.72 31.27
CA PRO A 244 9.36 -4.84 32.01
C PRO A 244 10.19 -5.55 33.10
N SER A 245 9.72 -6.69 33.62
CA SER A 245 10.42 -7.43 34.67
C SER A 245 11.51 -8.37 34.15
N THR A 246 11.39 -8.84 32.90
CA THR A 246 12.32 -9.83 32.31
C THR A 246 13.11 -9.31 31.13
N GLY A 247 12.64 -8.23 30.47
CA GLY A 247 13.24 -7.70 29.24
C GLY A 247 12.94 -8.53 27.99
N LEU A 248 12.11 -9.58 28.09
CA LEU A 248 11.76 -10.46 26.96
C LEU A 248 10.51 -9.96 26.22
N ILE A 249 10.40 -10.28 24.93
CA ILE A 249 9.21 -9.98 24.12
C ILE A 249 8.03 -10.86 24.56
N GLU A 250 6.87 -10.25 24.77
CA GLU A 250 5.60 -10.94 25.01
C GLU A 250 4.88 -11.19 23.68
N SER A 251 4.44 -12.43 23.47
CA SER A 251 3.66 -12.84 22.30
C SER A 251 2.16 -12.64 22.49
N ASP A 252 1.68 -12.68 23.73
CA ASP A 252 0.29 -12.43 24.10
C ASP A 252 0.24 -11.23 25.04
N PHE A 253 -0.51 -10.21 24.64
CA PHE A 253 -0.70 -8.99 25.40
C PHE A 253 -1.98 -8.28 24.96
N GLU A 254 -2.54 -7.46 25.84
CA GLU A 254 -3.65 -6.59 25.47
C GLU A 254 -3.17 -5.55 24.47
N ARG A 255 -3.73 -5.60 23.26
CA ARG A 255 -3.43 -4.63 22.22
C ARG A 255 -4.01 -3.26 22.59
N LEU A 256 -3.20 -2.23 22.38
CA LEU A 256 -3.62 -0.84 22.47
C LEU A 256 -4.46 -0.47 21.25
N GLY A 257 -5.14 0.68 21.31
CA GLY A 257 -5.76 1.27 20.14
C GLY A 257 -4.75 1.42 18.98
N SER A 258 -5.19 1.20 17.75
CA SER A 258 -4.34 1.22 16.55
C SER A 258 -3.58 2.54 16.43
N LYS A 259 -2.28 2.47 16.09
CA LYS A 259 -1.39 3.63 16.07
C LYS A 259 -0.81 3.89 14.70
N SER A 260 -0.63 5.16 14.37
CA SER A 260 0.12 5.61 13.19
C SER A 260 1.03 6.77 13.57
N VAL A 261 2.07 7.02 12.78
CA VAL A 261 2.99 8.14 12.97
C VAL A 261 2.75 9.18 11.89
N VAL A 262 2.61 10.43 12.28
CA VAL A 262 2.51 11.59 11.39
C VAL A 262 3.83 12.34 11.41
N VAL A 263 4.37 12.67 10.24
CA VAL A 263 5.58 13.50 10.09
C VAL A 263 5.33 14.61 9.09
N ASP A 264 6.10 15.69 9.19
CA ASP A 264 6.11 16.76 8.19
C ASP A 264 6.62 16.27 6.84
N TYR A 265 6.06 16.78 5.76
CA TYR A 265 6.56 16.51 4.41
C TYR A 265 6.74 17.84 3.65
N PRO A 266 7.87 18.03 2.93
CA PRO A 266 8.93 17.05 2.63
C PRO A 266 10.04 16.92 3.69
N SER A 267 10.00 17.65 4.80
CA SER A 267 11.13 17.71 5.76
C SER A 267 11.34 16.44 6.59
N LEU A 268 10.34 15.56 6.69
CA LEU A 268 10.30 14.30 7.45
C LEU A 268 10.48 14.47 8.96
N GLN A 269 10.30 15.68 9.48
CA GLN A 269 10.50 16.05 10.88
C GLN A 269 9.20 15.92 11.72
N ASN A 270 9.30 16.22 13.01
CA ASN A 270 8.17 16.35 13.94
C ASN A 270 7.28 15.09 14.02
N PRO A 271 7.85 13.90 14.32
CA PRO A 271 7.08 12.68 14.47
C PRO A 271 6.05 12.81 15.59
N LYS A 272 4.80 12.50 15.28
CA LYS A 272 3.69 12.48 16.22
C LYS A 272 2.94 11.16 16.12
N VAL A 273 2.76 10.46 17.24
CA VAL A 273 1.90 9.28 17.29
C VAL A 273 0.44 9.71 17.40
N ILE A 274 -0.40 9.20 16.50
CA ILE A 274 -1.86 9.28 16.57
C ILE A 274 -2.42 7.90 16.93
N THR A 275 -3.50 7.88 17.71
CA THR A 275 -4.12 6.64 18.22
C THR A 275 -5.61 6.62 17.93
N SER A 276 -6.10 5.51 17.37
CA SER A 276 -7.54 5.25 17.21
C SER A 276 -8.09 4.54 18.44
N THR A 277 -9.34 4.83 18.79
CA THR A 277 -10.09 4.10 19.83
C THR A 277 -11.07 3.09 19.24
N VAL A 278 -11.07 2.91 17.91
CA VAL A 278 -12.03 2.05 17.19
C VAL A 278 -11.45 0.65 16.94
N GLY A 279 -10.26 0.60 16.31
CA GLY A 279 -9.53 -0.63 16.04
C GLY A 279 -8.34 -0.82 16.99
N PHE A 280 -7.90 -2.06 17.18
CA PHE A 280 -6.78 -2.42 18.06
C PHE A 280 -5.68 -3.21 17.32
N GLY A 281 -5.85 -3.43 16.02
CA GLY A 281 -4.86 -4.07 15.17
C GLY A 281 -3.69 -3.17 14.82
N ASP A 282 -2.63 -3.77 14.29
CA ASP A 282 -1.50 -3.05 13.68
C ASP A 282 -1.96 -2.37 12.38
N THR A 283 -1.40 -1.22 12.05
CA THR A 283 -1.68 -0.48 10.80
C THR A 283 -0.56 -0.63 9.78
N SER A 284 0.32 -1.61 9.99
CA SER A 284 1.30 -2.03 8.97
C SER A 284 0.58 -2.73 7.81
N GLY A 285 1.00 -2.48 6.57
CA GLY A 285 0.50 -3.24 5.40
C GLY A 285 1.17 -4.58 5.19
N TYR A 286 2.30 -4.82 5.88
CA TYR A 286 3.18 -5.98 5.80
C TYR A 286 3.83 -6.22 4.43
N ARG A 287 3.06 -6.22 3.33
CA ARG A 287 3.54 -6.47 1.97
C ARG A 287 2.93 -5.57 0.90
N SER A 288 1.89 -4.82 1.25
CA SER A 288 1.09 -4.01 0.36
C SER A 288 0.92 -2.60 0.92
N PHE A 289 0.32 -1.71 0.13
CA PHE A 289 -0.26 -0.49 0.66
C PHE A 289 -1.29 -0.81 1.73
N ASN A 290 -1.34 0.02 2.79
CA ASN A 290 -2.32 -0.16 3.86
C ASN A 290 -3.23 1.03 4.09
N SER A 291 -2.97 2.14 3.41
CA SER A 291 -3.75 3.36 3.50
C SER A 291 -3.80 4.11 2.18
N PHE A 292 -4.90 4.82 1.96
CA PHE A 292 -5.14 5.58 0.75
C PHE A 292 -5.85 6.90 1.07
N VAL A 293 -5.45 7.98 0.39
CA VAL A 293 -6.23 9.22 0.34
C VAL A 293 -7.44 9.00 -0.57
N ALA A 294 -8.62 9.28 -0.06
CA ALA A 294 -9.87 9.21 -0.82
C ALA A 294 -10.26 10.56 -1.42
N ASN A 295 -11.32 10.56 -2.25
CA ASN A 295 -11.80 11.76 -2.95
C ASN A 295 -12.31 12.85 -1.98
N ASP A 296 -12.73 12.46 -0.78
CA ASP A 296 -13.14 13.36 0.31
C ASP A 296 -11.95 14.02 1.04
N GLY A 297 -10.72 13.69 0.65
CA GLY A 297 -9.48 14.19 1.23
C GLY A 297 -9.09 13.53 2.56
N ASN A 298 -9.88 12.60 3.07
CA ASN A 298 -9.52 11.79 4.23
C ASN A 298 -8.61 10.63 3.80
N ILE A 299 -7.90 10.05 4.77
CA ILE A 299 -7.16 8.80 4.58
C ILE A 299 -7.94 7.68 5.23
N TYR A 300 -8.09 6.57 4.50
CA TYR A 300 -8.64 5.34 5.04
C TYR A 300 -7.49 4.34 5.21
N GLN A 301 -7.44 3.65 6.36
CA GLN A 301 -6.33 2.78 6.74
C GLN A 301 -6.85 1.48 7.34
N ALA A 302 -6.39 0.33 6.85
CA ALA A 302 -6.79 -0.96 7.38
C ALA A 302 -6.02 -1.34 8.66
N THR A 303 -6.64 -2.16 9.51
CA THR A 303 -5.95 -2.81 10.64
C THR A 303 -5.73 -4.30 10.37
N GLN A 304 -4.65 -4.84 10.92
CA GLN A 304 -4.24 -6.24 10.80
C GLN A 304 -3.91 -6.83 12.19
N ARG A 305 -3.86 -8.17 12.29
CA ARG A 305 -3.36 -8.91 13.47
C ARG A 305 -4.13 -8.67 14.78
N ASP A 306 -5.35 -8.15 14.71
CA ASP A 306 -6.30 -8.19 15.81
C ASP A 306 -7.08 -9.51 15.75
N THR A 307 -6.61 -10.50 16.50
CA THR A 307 -7.22 -11.84 16.56
C THR A 307 -8.54 -11.88 17.33
N LYS A 308 -8.95 -10.78 17.99
CA LYS A 308 -10.18 -10.75 18.79
C LYS A 308 -11.34 -10.09 18.05
N LYS A 309 -11.06 -9.06 17.24
CA LYS A 309 -12.10 -8.25 16.58
C LYS A 309 -11.99 -8.18 15.06
N GLY A 310 -10.97 -8.84 14.50
CA GLY A 310 -10.70 -8.82 13.06
C GLY A 310 -10.24 -7.45 12.55
N SER A 311 -10.24 -7.30 11.23
CA SER A 311 -9.84 -6.07 10.56
C SER A 311 -10.90 -4.97 10.63
N TYR A 312 -10.43 -3.74 10.79
CA TYR A 312 -11.21 -2.50 10.65
C TYR A 312 -10.66 -1.68 9.49
N ILE A 313 -11.51 -0.83 8.92
CA ILE A 313 -11.05 0.33 8.15
C ILE A 313 -11.22 1.56 9.02
N LEU A 314 -10.10 2.17 9.40
CA LEU A 314 -10.04 3.40 10.16
C LEU A 314 -10.03 4.60 9.22
N LYS A 315 -10.49 5.75 9.71
CA LYS A 315 -10.45 7.02 9.00
C LYS A 315 -9.55 8.00 9.73
N ILE A 316 -8.68 8.66 8.97
CA ILE A 316 -7.83 9.76 9.42
C ILE A 316 -8.31 11.01 8.67
N ASN A 317 -8.69 12.03 9.41
CA ASN A 317 -9.26 13.25 8.87
C ASN A 317 -8.20 14.15 8.22
N GLN A 318 -8.64 15.24 7.58
CA GLN A 318 -7.76 16.22 6.94
C GLN A 318 -6.84 16.98 7.91
N SER A 319 -7.16 16.97 9.22
CA SER A 319 -6.27 17.47 10.29
C SER A 319 -5.19 16.45 10.68
N ASN A 320 -5.16 15.28 10.03
CA ASN A 320 -4.24 14.17 10.26
C ASN A 320 -4.41 13.50 11.64
N GLU A 321 -5.65 13.47 12.15
CA GLU A 321 -6.05 12.77 13.37
C GLU A 321 -7.03 11.65 13.04
N TYR A 322 -7.06 10.59 13.85
CA TYR A 322 -8.08 9.56 13.70
C TYR A 322 -9.48 10.13 14.00
N ASP A 323 -10.41 9.88 13.08
CA ASP A 323 -11.85 10.13 13.25
C ASP A 323 -12.47 8.92 13.96
N ASN A 324 -12.46 8.94 15.29
CA ASN A 324 -12.99 7.85 16.10
C ASN A 324 -14.52 7.71 16.07
N SER A 325 -15.23 8.63 15.40
CA SER A 325 -16.67 8.46 15.13
C SER A 325 -16.93 7.54 13.92
N TYR A 326 -15.91 7.31 13.10
CA TYR A 326 -15.96 6.39 11.97
C TYR A 326 -15.66 4.96 12.42
N VAL A 327 -16.71 4.18 12.66
CA VAL A 327 -16.62 2.77 13.05
C VAL A 327 -16.97 1.86 11.88
N PHE A 328 -15.98 1.15 11.34
CA PHE A 328 -16.18 0.15 10.28
C PHE A 328 -15.38 -1.13 10.58
N SER A 329 -16.09 -2.17 11.03
CA SER A 329 -15.59 -3.53 11.22
C SER A 329 -15.87 -4.37 9.97
N LEU A 330 -14.83 -5.05 9.45
CA LEU A 330 -14.98 -5.93 8.29
C LEU A 330 -15.73 -7.22 8.67
N ASP A 331 -15.47 -7.76 9.86
CA ASP A 331 -16.22 -8.89 10.46
C ASP A 331 -17.73 -8.63 10.43
N THR A 332 -18.17 -7.49 10.96
CA THR A 332 -19.60 -7.11 11.02
C THR A 332 -20.19 -6.99 9.61
N ALA A 333 -19.46 -6.36 8.70
CA ALA A 333 -19.95 -6.06 7.36
C ALA A 333 -20.06 -7.32 6.47
N LEU A 334 -19.17 -8.30 6.66
CA LEU A 334 -19.17 -9.56 5.91
C LEU A 334 -19.91 -10.70 6.62
N GLY A 335 -20.23 -10.55 7.91
CA GLY A 335 -20.81 -11.63 8.72
C GLY A 335 -19.81 -12.75 9.05
N VAL A 336 -18.52 -12.40 9.22
CA VAL A 336 -17.43 -13.34 9.55
C VAL A 336 -16.81 -13.01 10.92
N LYS A 337 -15.84 -13.82 11.37
CA LYS A 337 -15.07 -13.58 12.60
C LYS A 337 -13.58 -13.58 12.30
N GLY A 338 -12.84 -12.70 12.97
CA GLY A 338 -11.39 -12.64 12.91
C GLY A 338 -10.85 -12.43 11.50
N SER A 339 -11.52 -11.56 10.72
CA SER A 339 -11.04 -11.20 9.38
C SER A 339 -9.63 -10.63 9.42
N TYR A 340 -8.87 -10.89 8.36
CA TYR A 340 -7.53 -10.34 8.16
C TYR A 340 -7.42 -9.82 6.72
N ILE A 341 -7.16 -8.53 6.55
CA ILE A 341 -6.89 -7.92 5.24
C ILE A 341 -5.42 -8.15 4.88
N ASP A 342 -5.15 -8.95 3.84
CA ASP A 342 -3.80 -9.19 3.32
C ASP A 342 -3.30 -8.02 2.47
N ALA A 343 -4.18 -7.46 1.65
CA ALA A 343 -3.94 -6.26 0.86
C ALA A 343 -5.27 -5.64 0.43
N TRP A 344 -5.28 -4.34 0.17
CA TRP A 344 -6.47 -3.66 -0.32
C TRP A 344 -6.11 -2.48 -1.22
N ARG A 345 -7.12 -1.99 -1.94
CA ARG A 345 -6.97 -0.90 -2.90
C ARG A 345 -8.20 -0.01 -2.88
N TYR A 346 -8.00 1.27 -2.60
CA TYR A 346 -9.00 2.30 -2.89
C TYR A 346 -9.09 2.53 -4.39
N VAL A 347 -10.32 2.57 -4.92
CA VAL A 347 -10.56 2.69 -6.37
C VAL A 347 -11.26 3.98 -6.74
N GLY A 348 -11.89 4.68 -5.79
CA GLY A 348 -12.58 5.96 -6.01
C GLY A 348 -14.01 5.94 -5.47
N ASN A 349 -14.62 7.12 -5.26
CA ASN A 349 -16.00 7.29 -4.79
C ASN A 349 -16.37 6.54 -3.49
N GLY A 350 -15.42 6.42 -2.56
CA GLY A 350 -15.64 5.64 -1.34
C GLY A 350 -15.66 4.13 -1.57
N ILE A 351 -15.37 3.64 -2.78
CA ILE A 351 -15.27 2.22 -3.07
C ILE A 351 -13.81 1.76 -2.95
N ALA A 352 -13.65 0.58 -2.37
CA ALA A 352 -12.38 -0.13 -2.28
C ALA A 352 -12.58 -1.63 -2.47
N TYR A 353 -11.49 -2.35 -2.71
CA TYR A 353 -11.48 -3.81 -2.76
C TYR A 353 -10.37 -4.34 -1.87
N ALA A 354 -10.63 -5.42 -1.15
CA ALA A 354 -9.65 -6.07 -0.28
C ALA A 354 -9.56 -7.56 -0.59
N VAL A 355 -8.35 -8.09 -0.57
CA VAL A 355 -8.14 -9.53 -0.40
C VAL A 355 -8.02 -9.83 1.08
N TYR A 356 -8.74 -10.85 1.55
CA TYR A 356 -8.85 -11.15 2.97
C TYR A 356 -9.00 -12.64 3.26
N THR A 357 -8.68 -13.00 4.50
CA THR A 357 -8.98 -14.30 5.12
C THR A 357 -9.81 -14.05 6.39
N TYR A 358 -10.27 -15.10 7.06
CA TYR A 358 -10.97 -14.99 8.34
C TYR A 358 -10.74 -16.23 9.21
N GLU A 359 -11.12 -16.16 10.48
CA GLU A 359 -10.88 -17.21 11.47
C GLU A 359 -11.48 -18.56 11.03
N GLY A 360 -10.70 -19.63 11.18
CA GLY A 360 -11.12 -20.99 10.83
C GLY A 360 -10.81 -21.40 9.39
N THR A 361 -10.21 -20.51 8.58
CA THR A 361 -9.77 -20.86 7.23
C THR A 361 -8.48 -20.14 6.82
N ASN A 362 -7.68 -20.79 5.97
CA ASN A 362 -6.56 -20.15 5.26
C ASN A 362 -6.95 -19.74 3.83
N GLN A 363 -8.19 -20.02 3.41
CA GLN A 363 -8.68 -19.65 2.10
C GLN A 363 -8.85 -18.13 1.99
N GLY A 364 -8.28 -17.56 0.95
CA GLY A 364 -8.41 -16.16 0.58
C GLY A 364 -9.72 -15.87 -0.17
N TYR A 365 -10.21 -14.65 0.02
CA TYR A 365 -11.42 -14.11 -0.62
C TYR A 365 -11.20 -12.68 -1.09
N VAL A 366 -12.08 -12.18 -1.97
CA VAL A 366 -12.09 -10.76 -2.37
C VAL A 366 -13.38 -10.11 -1.85
N ALA A 367 -13.25 -8.98 -1.18
CA ALA A 367 -14.38 -8.16 -0.74
C ALA A 367 -14.45 -6.86 -1.52
N ARG A 368 -15.66 -6.47 -1.94
CA ARG A 368 -15.99 -5.09 -2.33
C ARG A 368 -16.37 -4.34 -1.07
N ILE A 369 -15.76 -3.18 -0.87
CA ILE A 369 -15.93 -2.33 0.30
C ILE A 369 -16.55 -1.00 -0.13
N ASP A 370 -17.56 -0.56 0.61
CA ASP A 370 -18.11 0.79 0.53
C ASP A 370 -17.80 1.53 1.85
N LEU A 371 -16.87 2.47 1.78
CA LEU A 371 -16.39 3.27 2.89
C LEU A 371 -17.44 4.28 3.37
N ASN A 372 -18.32 4.74 2.49
CA ASN A 372 -19.35 5.71 2.86
C ASN A 372 -20.48 5.02 3.62
N ALA A 373 -20.94 3.89 3.08
CA ALA A 373 -21.98 3.07 3.69
C ALA A 373 -21.45 2.19 4.83
N LYS A 374 -20.12 2.02 4.95
CA LYS A 374 -19.44 1.13 5.91
C LYS A 374 -19.91 -0.32 5.76
N THR A 375 -20.04 -0.76 4.51
CA THR A 375 -20.47 -2.11 4.15
C THR A 375 -19.39 -2.82 3.35
N ALA A 376 -19.44 -4.15 3.35
CA ALA A 376 -18.57 -5.00 2.57
C ALA A 376 -19.36 -6.21 2.09
N LYS A 377 -19.03 -6.73 0.91
CA LYS A 377 -19.64 -7.95 0.37
C LYS A 377 -18.56 -8.79 -0.31
N LEU A 378 -18.71 -10.11 -0.23
CA LEU A 378 -17.93 -11.03 -1.06
C LEU A 378 -18.12 -10.65 -2.53
N VAL A 379 -17.02 -10.61 -3.29
CA VAL A 379 -17.08 -10.44 -4.74
C VAL A 379 -17.47 -11.78 -5.36
N GLU A 380 -18.66 -11.81 -5.96
CA GLU A 380 -19.18 -12.95 -6.71
C GLU A 380 -18.54 -13.04 -8.11
N GLY A 381 -18.64 -14.19 -8.78
CA GLY A 381 -18.09 -14.39 -10.13
C GLY A 381 -16.60 -14.76 -10.17
N ILE A 382 -15.92 -14.79 -9.01
CA ILE A 382 -14.57 -15.35 -8.86
C ILE A 382 -14.67 -16.84 -8.49
N ALA A 383 -13.91 -17.70 -9.17
CA ALA A 383 -13.78 -19.10 -8.81
C ALA A 383 -12.81 -19.27 -7.64
N TYR A 384 -13.33 -19.28 -6.41
CA TYR A 384 -12.53 -19.49 -5.21
C TYR A 384 -12.17 -20.97 -5.03
N ASP A 385 -10.89 -21.23 -4.74
CA ASP A 385 -10.35 -22.56 -4.42
C ASP A 385 -9.90 -22.56 -2.95
N THR A 386 -10.02 -23.69 -2.26
CA THR A 386 -9.62 -23.81 -0.85
C THR A 386 -8.11 -23.62 -0.62
N ALA A 387 -7.29 -23.75 -1.66
CA ALA A 387 -5.85 -23.47 -1.63
C ALA A 387 -5.49 -22.03 -2.04
N LEU A 388 -6.46 -21.15 -2.22
CA LEU A 388 -6.22 -19.74 -2.47
C LEU A 388 -5.67 -19.08 -1.22
N ASP A 389 -4.50 -18.45 -1.32
CA ASP A 389 -3.83 -17.77 -0.22
C ASP A 389 -3.25 -16.45 -0.72
N PHE A 390 -3.65 -15.34 -0.08
CA PHE A 390 -3.20 -13.99 -0.39
C PHE A 390 -2.11 -13.46 0.55
N GLY A 391 -1.52 -14.29 1.42
CA GLY A 391 -0.54 -13.86 2.42
C GLY A 391 0.74 -13.22 1.85
N GLN A 392 1.04 -13.42 0.57
CA GLN A 392 2.14 -12.77 -0.16
C GLN A 392 1.68 -11.69 -1.15
N TYR A 393 0.37 -11.42 -1.25
CA TYR A 393 -0.21 -10.51 -2.23
C TYR A 393 0.21 -9.06 -1.99
N GLN A 394 0.52 -8.33 -3.05
CA GLN A 394 1.11 -6.98 -2.97
C GLN A 394 0.44 -5.96 -3.89
N GLY A 395 -0.15 -6.38 -5.02
CA GLY A 395 -0.49 -5.48 -6.12
C GLY A 395 -1.89 -5.64 -6.70
N PHE A 396 -2.55 -4.49 -6.88
CA PHE A 396 -3.76 -4.32 -7.69
C PHE A 396 -3.49 -3.22 -8.72
N VAL A 397 -3.92 -3.42 -9.95
CA VAL A 397 -3.99 -2.34 -10.95
C VAL A 397 -5.39 -1.76 -10.96
N VAL A 398 -5.48 -0.44 -10.97
CA VAL A 398 -6.72 0.31 -11.19
C VAL A 398 -6.48 1.22 -12.37
N ASP A 399 -7.24 1.04 -13.44
CA ASP A 399 -7.17 1.81 -14.67
C ASP A 399 -8.59 2.20 -15.09
N GLY A 400 -8.98 3.46 -14.85
CA GLY A 400 -10.37 3.87 -14.93
C GLY A 400 -11.28 3.02 -14.03
N ASN A 401 -12.36 2.48 -14.63
CA ASN A 401 -13.33 1.59 -13.98
C ASN A 401 -12.87 0.16 -13.81
N GLU A 402 -11.63 -0.16 -14.17
CA GLU A 402 -11.19 -1.54 -14.24
C GLU A 402 -10.14 -1.84 -13.19
N ILE A 403 -10.45 -2.83 -12.37
CA ILE A 403 -9.56 -3.34 -11.35
C ILE A 403 -9.06 -4.70 -11.82
N TYR A 404 -7.75 -4.83 -11.99
CA TYR A 404 -7.11 -6.09 -12.37
C TYR A 404 -6.54 -6.73 -11.12
N ILE A 405 -6.97 -7.97 -10.86
CA ILE A 405 -6.53 -8.78 -9.73
C ILE A 405 -6.11 -10.17 -10.21
N ALA A 406 -4.96 -10.66 -9.74
CA ALA A 406 -4.51 -12.02 -10.00
C ALA A 406 -5.09 -12.92 -8.90
N VAL A 407 -5.91 -13.91 -9.26
CA VAL A 407 -6.49 -14.86 -8.32
C VAL A 407 -6.03 -16.25 -8.72
N THR A 408 -5.01 -16.75 -8.02
CA THR A 408 -4.38 -18.05 -8.29
C THR A 408 -4.17 -18.81 -6.99
N PRO A 409 -4.69 -20.04 -6.85
CA PRO A 409 -4.38 -20.87 -5.70
C PRO A 409 -2.90 -21.28 -5.70
N VAL A 410 -2.35 -21.56 -4.52
CA VAL A 410 -0.96 -22.02 -4.41
C VAL A 410 -0.78 -23.32 -5.20
N GLY A 411 0.16 -23.32 -6.14
CA GLY A 411 0.46 -24.48 -6.97
C GLY A 411 -0.52 -24.78 -8.11
N LYS A 412 -1.58 -23.98 -8.28
CA LYS A 412 -2.63 -24.23 -9.27
C LYS A 412 -2.84 -23.03 -10.19
N ASP A 413 -3.29 -23.31 -11.41
CA ASP A 413 -3.68 -22.29 -12.36
C ASP A 413 -4.79 -21.40 -11.78
N GLY A 414 -4.85 -20.16 -12.24
CA GLY A 414 -5.95 -19.25 -11.96
C GLY A 414 -6.13 -18.26 -13.09
N ASN A 415 -6.59 -17.05 -12.78
CA ASN A 415 -6.87 -16.04 -13.79
C ASN A 415 -6.53 -14.63 -13.29
N ILE A 416 -6.33 -13.73 -14.23
CA ILE A 416 -6.60 -12.31 -14.01
C ILE A 416 -8.12 -12.14 -14.02
N TYR A 417 -8.68 -11.52 -12.99
CA TYR A 417 -10.07 -11.07 -12.99
C TYR A 417 -10.10 -9.56 -13.14
N ILE A 418 -11.06 -9.07 -13.92
CA ILE A 418 -11.33 -7.65 -14.13
C ILE A 418 -12.63 -7.35 -13.42
N ILE A 419 -12.57 -6.45 -12.44
CA ILE A 419 -13.73 -6.03 -11.68
C ILE A 419 -14.07 -4.60 -12.08
N ASN A 420 -15.31 -4.37 -12.47
CA ASN A 420 -15.82 -3.01 -12.66
C ASN A 420 -15.96 -2.34 -11.29
N ALA A 421 -15.20 -1.27 -11.05
CA ALA A 421 -15.16 -0.58 -9.77
C ALA A 421 -16.52 -0.02 -9.34
N ALA A 422 -17.31 0.50 -10.28
CA ALA A 422 -18.62 1.08 -10.01
C ALA A 422 -19.65 -0.01 -9.68
N THR A 423 -19.84 -0.97 -10.59
CA THR A 423 -20.92 -1.96 -10.50
C THR A 423 -20.57 -3.21 -9.70
N GLY A 424 -19.28 -3.51 -9.54
CA GLY A 424 -18.80 -4.77 -8.97
C GLY A 424 -18.87 -5.96 -9.92
N ALA A 425 -19.25 -5.76 -11.19
CA ALA A 425 -19.31 -6.85 -12.17
C ALA A 425 -17.93 -7.44 -12.43
N VAL A 426 -17.85 -8.78 -12.46
CA VAL A 426 -16.60 -9.52 -12.64
C VAL A 426 -16.54 -10.15 -14.02
N THR A 427 -15.44 -9.89 -14.72
CA THR A 427 -15.07 -10.54 -15.99
C THR A 427 -13.83 -11.40 -15.76
N LYS A 428 -13.88 -12.65 -16.21
CA LYS A 428 -12.73 -13.55 -16.21
C LYS A 428 -11.82 -13.21 -17.38
N GLY A 429 -10.57 -12.86 -17.09
CA GLY A 429 -9.53 -12.57 -18.07
C GLY A 429 -8.55 -13.72 -18.27
N ALA A 430 -7.34 -13.37 -18.71
CA ALA A 430 -6.28 -14.31 -19.07
C ALA A 430 -6.04 -15.38 -18.00
N LYS A 431 -5.79 -16.60 -18.46
CA LYS A 431 -5.37 -17.71 -17.61
C LYS A 431 -3.96 -17.48 -17.12
N LEU A 432 -3.74 -17.63 -15.82
CA LEU A 432 -2.45 -17.61 -15.18
C LEU A 432 -2.00 -19.05 -14.93
N VAL A 433 -1.07 -19.53 -15.76
CA VAL A 433 -0.48 -20.86 -15.63
C VAL A 433 0.48 -20.84 -14.44
N ASN A 434 0.35 -21.84 -13.57
CA ASN A 434 1.11 -21.96 -12.34
C ASN A 434 1.98 -23.23 -12.32
N LYS A 435 2.82 -23.35 -11.31
CA LYS A 435 3.63 -24.53 -11.01
C LYS A 435 3.48 -24.92 -9.56
N ALA A 436 3.67 -26.20 -9.25
CA ALA A 436 3.60 -26.73 -7.90
C ALA A 436 4.35 -25.83 -6.89
N GLY A 437 3.63 -25.40 -5.85
CA GLY A 437 4.15 -24.56 -4.77
C GLY A 437 4.30 -23.06 -5.06
N ASN A 438 4.26 -22.63 -6.32
CA ASN A 438 4.36 -21.22 -6.67
C ASN A 438 3.00 -20.50 -6.58
N HIS A 439 3.03 -19.17 -6.55
CA HIS A 439 1.81 -18.35 -6.63
C HIS A 439 2.05 -16.98 -7.27
N TYR A 440 0.98 -16.39 -7.82
CA TYR A 440 1.01 -15.00 -8.25
C TYR A 440 0.73 -14.07 -7.06
N ILE A 441 1.51 -13.01 -6.96
CA ILE A 441 1.50 -12.07 -5.82
C ILE A 441 0.87 -10.72 -6.17
N GLY A 442 0.33 -10.57 -7.37
CA GLY A 442 -0.39 -9.38 -7.76
C GLY A 442 -0.26 -9.03 -9.23
N VAL A 443 -0.95 -7.95 -9.56
CA VAL A 443 -0.88 -7.25 -10.84
C VAL A 443 -0.27 -5.87 -10.58
N PHE A 444 0.65 -5.47 -11.46
CA PHE A 444 1.44 -4.25 -11.41
C PHE A 444 1.33 -3.55 -12.75
#